data_AF-A0A838WBH6-F1
#
_entry.id   AF-A0A838WBH6-F1
#
_cell.length_a   1.000
_cell.length_b   1.000
_cell.length_c   1.000
_cell.angle_alpha   90.00
_cell.angle_beta   90.00
_cell.angle_gamma   90.00
#
_symmetry.space_group_name_H-M   'P 1'
#
loop_
_entity.id
_entity.type
_entity.pdbx_description
1 polymer ?
#
loop_
_entity_poly.entity_id
_entity_poly.type
_entity_poly.pdbx_seq_one_letter_code
_entity_poly.pdbx_strand_id
1 'polypeptide(L)'
;MLAAVLAAACGSEAPREPAVPPEIRSQAPAATRYAHELIFVGERGGEPLLVPLVFSTSGQGAQVARTARGWLVHDETWDPFLDESWAAPSVGDPWRILPHGPLRVRAGGPTDVEALVYRQGDRVLRLFPGSPISAWSRHEEMRYRLLKAMLEIGGAPINGVMLEIHRVEREDEPGLKVFGALDWLFLTDGEATHLVMAEAAGATDAGATDAPPRTYAWTLRPHDENSWDEAEVRWLEMLPVQPARRDVPVRWSFRIPNAGIAGEAVSVGRKVEVGEERSGRRSVEAHHIVEGWILTGEERRRVYGILRHSQE
;
A
#
# COMPACT_ATOMS: atom_id res chain seq x y z
N MET A 1 5.21 -65.00 77.49
CA MET A 1 5.21 -65.78 76.24
C MET A 1 4.62 -64.89 75.16
N LEU A 2 5.41 -64.61 74.10
CA LEU A 2 5.13 -63.96 72.80
C LEU A 2 4.50 -62.55 72.79
N ALA A 3 5.18 -61.49 72.30
CA ALA A 3 5.64 -61.16 70.92
C ALA A 3 4.53 -60.43 70.12
N ALA A 4 4.67 -59.12 69.87
CA ALA A 4 5.48 -58.42 68.84
C ALA A 4 4.65 -58.12 67.56
N VAL A 5 4.18 -56.87 67.42
CA VAL A 5 4.67 -55.82 66.50
C VAL A 5 4.26 -56.04 65.04
N LEU A 6 3.25 -55.24 64.63
CA LEU A 6 2.89 -54.98 63.23
C LEU A 6 3.75 -53.80 62.74
N ALA A 7 4.60 -54.06 61.74
CA ALA A 7 5.30 -53.03 60.97
C ALA A 7 4.39 -52.58 59.82
N ALA A 8 3.86 -51.35 59.90
CA ALA A 8 3.26 -50.67 58.76
C ALA A 8 4.34 -49.80 58.09
N ALA A 9 4.61 -50.07 56.83
CA ALA A 9 5.63 -49.42 56.03
C ALA A 9 5.29 -47.95 55.75
N CYS A 10 6.16 -47.04 56.22
CA CYS A 10 6.22 -45.66 55.78
C CYS A 10 6.87 -45.60 54.39
N GLY A 11 6.07 -45.49 53.33
CA GLY A 11 6.56 -45.07 52.01
C GLY A 11 6.69 -43.55 51.99
N SER A 12 7.93 -43.03 51.91
CA SER A 12 8.18 -41.60 51.74
C SER A 12 7.81 -41.17 50.32
N GLU A 13 6.78 -40.33 50.19
CA GLU A 13 6.51 -39.57 48.97
C GLU A 13 7.70 -38.62 48.73
N ALA A 14 8.44 -38.83 47.63
CA ALA A 14 9.53 -37.96 47.24
C ALA A 14 8.98 -36.53 46.99
N PRO A 15 9.72 -35.46 47.33
CA PRO A 15 9.28 -34.10 47.06
C PRO A 15 9.04 -33.93 45.56
N ARG A 16 7.81 -33.55 45.16
CA ARG A 16 7.53 -33.16 43.78
C ARG A 16 8.44 -31.98 43.44
N GLU A 17 9.32 -32.20 42.47
CA GLU A 17 10.12 -31.16 41.85
C GLU A 17 9.17 -30.03 41.41
N PRO A 18 9.41 -28.76 41.80
CA PRO A 18 8.55 -27.67 41.38
C PRO A 18 8.60 -27.62 39.86
N ALA A 19 7.43 -27.74 39.22
CA ALA A 19 7.30 -27.58 37.79
C ALA A 19 7.89 -26.21 37.43
N VAL A 20 9.00 -26.22 36.68
CA VAL A 20 9.50 -25.01 36.02
C VAL A 20 8.33 -24.48 35.20
N PRO A 21 7.84 -23.25 35.43
CA PRO A 21 6.82 -22.66 34.57
C PRO A 21 7.31 -22.85 33.13
N PRO A 22 6.45 -23.25 32.17
CA PRO A 22 6.87 -23.25 30.78
C PRO A 22 7.47 -21.86 30.53
N GLU A 23 8.69 -21.80 30.01
CA GLU A 23 9.23 -20.56 29.50
C GLU A 23 8.16 -20.05 28.53
N ILE A 24 7.40 -19.03 28.96
CA ILE A 24 6.68 -18.20 28.03
C ILE A 24 7.82 -17.63 27.23
N ARG A 25 8.11 -18.23 26.07
CA ARG A 25 8.81 -17.55 25.00
C ARG A 25 8.04 -16.25 24.89
N SER A 26 8.60 -15.18 25.41
CA SER A 26 8.11 -13.85 25.15
C SER A 26 8.29 -13.74 23.65
N GLN A 27 7.24 -14.11 22.91
CA GLN A 27 7.13 -13.76 21.52
C GLN A 27 7.27 -12.25 21.58
N ALA A 28 8.40 -11.75 21.09
CA ALA A 28 8.49 -10.34 20.76
C ALA A 28 7.21 -10.05 19.97
N PRO A 29 6.47 -8.97 20.28
CA PRO A 29 5.30 -8.62 19.48
C PRO A 29 5.67 -8.67 18.00
N ALA A 30 4.74 -8.99 17.10
CA ALA A 30 5.00 -8.93 15.66
C ALA A 30 5.57 -7.56 15.27
N ALA A 31 6.59 -7.50 14.39
CA ALA A 31 7.03 -6.20 13.87
C ALA A 31 5.84 -5.55 13.15
N THR A 32 5.61 -4.27 13.37
CA THR A 32 4.50 -3.58 12.70
C THR A 32 5.09 -2.65 11.65
N ARG A 33 4.62 -2.78 10.42
CA ARG A 33 4.94 -1.87 9.35
C ARG A 33 3.75 -0.96 9.08
N TYR A 34 4.00 0.33 9.04
CA TYR A 34 3.04 1.34 8.64
C TYR A 34 3.46 1.89 7.29
N ALA A 35 2.53 1.94 6.34
CA ALA A 35 2.72 2.59 5.06
C ALA A 35 1.66 3.68 4.87
N HIS A 36 2.10 4.82 4.34
CA HIS A 36 1.25 5.93 4.00
C HIS A 36 1.65 6.39 2.60
N GLU A 37 0.74 6.23 1.65
CA GLU A 37 0.95 6.61 0.25
C GLU A 37 0.05 7.81 -0.07
N LEU A 38 0.61 8.84 -0.69
CA LEU A 38 -0.10 10.02 -1.18
C LEU A 38 0.13 10.13 -2.68
N ILE A 39 -0.94 9.91 -3.44
CA ILE A 39 -0.88 9.80 -4.88
C ILE A 39 -1.66 10.95 -5.49
N PHE A 40 -0.97 12.04 -5.85
CA PHE A 40 -1.59 13.11 -6.61
C PHE A 40 -1.72 12.70 -8.08
N VAL A 41 -2.88 12.99 -8.68
CA VAL A 41 -3.17 12.82 -10.10
C VAL A 41 -3.85 14.09 -10.61
N GLY A 42 -3.27 14.71 -11.62
CA GLY A 42 -3.80 15.90 -12.30
C GLY A 42 -3.39 15.94 -13.77
N GLU A 43 -3.57 17.07 -14.43
CA GLU A 43 -3.16 17.28 -15.82
C GLU A 43 -2.30 18.52 -15.97
N ARG A 44 -1.31 18.45 -16.86
CA ARG A 44 -0.50 19.60 -17.28
C ARG A 44 -0.40 19.60 -18.79
N GLY A 45 -0.93 20.64 -19.43
CA GLY A 45 -0.92 20.72 -20.90
C GLY A 45 -1.77 19.66 -21.59
N GLY A 46 -2.79 19.11 -20.92
CA GLY A 46 -3.65 18.04 -21.44
C GLY A 46 -3.08 16.63 -21.30
N GLU A 47 -1.94 16.49 -20.63
CA GLU A 47 -1.32 15.20 -20.34
C GLU A 47 -1.38 14.86 -18.84
N PRO A 48 -1.52 13.58 -18.48
CA PRO A 48 -1.45 13.14 -17.10
C PRO A 48 -0.16 13.57 -16.40
N LEU A 49 -0.31 14.03 -15.16
CA LEU A 49 0.77 14.34 -14.24
C LEU A 49 0.50 13.63 -12.92
N LEU A 50 1.48 12.87 -12.43
CA LEU A 50 1.35 12.16 -11.16
C LEU A 50 2.50 12.52 -10.20
N VAL A 51 2.17 12.58 -8.92
CA VAL A 51 3.16 12.71 -7.84
C VAL A 51 2.87 11.70 -6.75
N PRO A 52 3.37 10.46 -6.88
CA PRO A 52 3.34 9.47 -5.82
C PRO A 52 4.41 9.79 -4.76
N LEU A 53 3.98 9.83 -3.50
CA LEU A 53 4.80 9.96 -2.30
C LEU A 53 4.53 8.75 -1.40
N VAL A 54 5.56 7.99 -1.07
CA VAL A 54 5.45 6.77 -0.27
C VAL A 54 6.27 6.95 1.00
N PHE A 55 5.58 6.88 2.14
CA PHE A 55 6.17 6.91 3.47
C PHE A 55 6.03 5.53 4.10
N SER A 56 7.09 5.04 4.72
CA SER A 56 6.98 3.83 5.53
C SER A 56 7.72 3.94 6.84
N THR A 57 7.18 3.27 7.86
CA THR A 57 7.79 3.10 9.18
C THR A 57 7.80 1.60 9.47
N SER A 58 8.96 1.05 9.80
CA SER A 58 9.11 -0.36 10.18
C SER A 58 10.05 -0.51 11.37
N GLY A 59 9.96 -1.66 12.04
CA GLY A 59 10.85 -2.03 13.15
C GLY A 59 10.16 -2.02 14.51
N GLN A 60 10.95 -2.36 15.53
CA GLN A 60 10.51 -2.58 16.90
C GLN A 60 11.51 -2.04 17.91
N GLY A 61 11.05 -1.77 19.13
CA GLY A 61 11.89 -1.32 20.23
C GLY A 61 11.98 0.21 20.30
N ALA A 62 13.13 0.74 20.72
CA ALA A 62 13.30 2.17 21.01
C ALA A 62 13.49 3.05 19.75
N GLN A 63 13.84 2.45 18.62
CA GLN A 63 13.96 3.12 17.33
C GLN A 63 13.17 2.39 16.25
N VAL A 64 12.62 3.17 15.31
CA VAL A 64 11.99 2.69 14.08
C VAL A 64 12.79 3.17 12.87
N ALA A 65 12.84 2.34 11.84
CA ALA A 65 13.32 2.72 10.52
C ALA A 65 12.19 3.45 9.79
N ARG A 66 12.52 4.57 9.14
CA ARG A 66 11.58 5.36 8.34
C ARG A 66 12.14 5.60 6.96
N THR A 67 11.26 5.59 5.98
CA THR A 67 11.57 5.96 4.60
C THR A 67 10.57 6.97 4.07
N ALA A 68 11.03 7.84 3.18
CA ALA A 68 10.19 8.75 2.40
C ALA A 68 10.72 8.77 0.96
N ARG A 69 9.86 8.38 0.01
CA ARG A 69 10.19 8.33 -1.42
C ARG A 69 9.17 9.13 -2.20
N GLY A 70 9.59 9.79 -3.27
CA GLY A 70 8.73 10.64 -4.07
C GLY A 70 9.20 10.77 -5.51
N TRP A 71 8.26 10.69 -6.43
CA TRP A 71 8.50 10.81 -7.87
C TRP A 71 7.62 11.89 -8.48
N LEU A 72 8.18 12.63 -9.43
CA LEU A 72 7.42 13.43 -10.36
C LEU A 72 7.28 12.61 -11.64
N VAL A 73 6.05 12.44 -12.10
CA VAL A 73 5.75 11.53 -13.19
C VAL A 73 5.00 12.26 -14.29
N HIS A 74 5.65 12.41 -15.45
CA HIS A 74 5.15 13.14 -16.62
C HIS A 74 5.78 12.55 -17.88
N ASP A 75 5.02 12.49 -18.98
CA ASP A 75 5.49 11.96 -20.28
C ASP A 75 6.23 10.62 -20.11
N GLU A 76 5.55 9.66 -19.48
CA GLU A 76 6.03 8.30 -19.19
C GLU A 76 7.27 8.19 -18.26
N THR A 77 7.86 9.33 -17.90
CA THR A 77 9.12 9.43 -17.17
C THR A 77 8.87 9.49 -15.66
N TRP A 78 9.64 8.68 -14.92
CA TRP A 78 9.59 8.62 -13.46
C TRP A 78 10.82 9.33 -12.87
N ASP A 79 10.70 10.62 -12.58
CA ASP A 79 11.79 11.42 -12.02
C ASP A 79 11.78 11.38 -10.49
N PRO A 80 12.73 10.67 -9.83
CA PRO A 80 12.81 10.71 -8.37
C PRO A 80 13.26 12.09 -7.91
N PHE A 81 12.55 12.66 -6.93
CA PHE A 81 12.96 13.89 -6.25
C PHE A 81 13.16 13.71 -4.75
N LEU A 82 12.63 12.65 -4.16
CA LEU A 82 12.79 12.33 -2.74
C LEU A 82 13.15 10.86 -2.59
N ASP A 83 14.24 10.58 -1.88
CA ASP A 83 14.64 9.24 -1.47
C ASP A 83 15.44 9.35 -0.18
N GLU A 84 14.73 9.24 0.94
CA GLU A 84 15.28 9.46 2.28
C GLU A 84 15.02 8.22 3.14
N SER A 85 16.02 7.85 3.94
CA SER A 85 15.94 6.76 4.91
C SER A 85 16.65 7.17 6.19
N TRP A 86 15.97 7.04 7.33
CA TRP A 86 16.54 7.43 8.63
C TRP A 86 15.97 6.60 9.78
N ALA A 87 16.70 6.56 10.90
CA ALA A 87 16.20 6.04 12.16
C ALA A 87 15.58 7.17 12.98
N ALA A 88 14.44 6.90 13.61
CA ALA A 88 13.77 7.82 14.52
C ALA A 88 13.42 7.12 15.84
N PRO A 89 13.34 7.83 16.98
CA PRO A 89 12.78 7.24 18.19
C PRO A 89 11.37 6.71 17.95
N SER A 90 11.01 5.59 18.56
CA SER A 90 9.67 4.99 18.49
C SER A 90 8.61 5.74 19.31
N VAL A 91 8.91 6.97 19.74
CA VAL A 91 8.04 7.77 20.60
C VAL A 91 7.04 8.50 19.71
N GLY A 92 5.75 8.32 19.99
CA GLY A 92 4.64 8.92 19.24
C GLY A 92 3.96 7.92 18.29
N ASP A 93 3.14 8.46 17.39
CA ASP A 93 2.32 7.67 16.46
C ASP A 93 3.14 7.24 15.23
N PRO A 94 3.44 5.93 15.05
CA PRO A 94 4.33 5.45 13.98
C PRO A 94 3.79 5.69 12.56
N TRP A 95 2.48 5.89 12.42
CA TRP A 95 1.80 6.20 11.15
C TRP A 95 1.90 7.67 10.70
N ARG A 96 2.45 8.57 11.53
CA ARG A 96 2.59 9.99 11.15
C ARG A 96 3.69 10.20 10.11
N ILE A 97 3.39 11.03 9.12
CA ILE A 97 4.39 11.60 8.21
C ILE A 97 5.20 12.64 8.98
N LEU A 98 6.52 12.47 8.98
CA LEU A 98 7.45 13.37 9.66
C LEU A 98 8.31 14.12 8.64
N PRO A 99 8.64 15.40 8.89
CA PRO A 99 9.61 16.11 8.07
C PRO A 99 11.01 15.50 8.23
N HIS A 100 11.71 15.30 7.13
CA HIS A 100 13.10 14.84 7.10
C HIS A 100 13.80 15.36 5.83
N GLY A 101 15.11 15.59 5.90
CA GLY A 101 15.91 16.03 4.75
C GLY A 101 15.31 17.28 4.05
N PRO A 102 15.02 17.23 2.73
CA PRO A 102 14.42 18.33 1.98
C PRO A 102 12.90 18.48 2.17
N LEU A 103 12.25 17.53 2.85
CA LEU A 103 10.81 17.52 3.07
C LEU A 103 10.42 18.40 4.27
N ARG A 104 9.38 19.21 4.10
CA ARG A 104 8.70 19.94 5.16
C ARG A 104 7.22 19.57 5.14
N VAL A 105 6.63 19.49 6.32
CA VAL A 105 5.23 19.11 6.51
C VAL A 105 4.55 20.24 7.28
N ARG A 106 3.44 20.75 6.75
CA ARG A 106 2.51 21.59 7.51
C ARG A 106 1.36 20.69 7.97
N ALA A 107 1.22 20.54 9.28
CA ALA A 107 0.13 19.77 9.87
C ALA A 107 -1.11 20.67 10.04
N GLY A 108 -2.30 20.14 9.71
CA GLY A 108 -3.59 20.78 9.98
C GLY A 108 -4.33 20.19 11.17
N GLY A 109 -3.74 19.19 11.82
CA GLY A 109 -4.31 18.48 12.95
C GLY A 109 -3.42 17.29 13.34
N PRO A 110 -3.89 16.41 14.23
CA PRO A 110 -3.12 15.25 14.68
C PRO A 110 -2.80 14.25 13.55
N THR A 111 -3.68 14.14 12.55
CA THR A 111 -3.60 13.16 11.46
C THR A 111 -3.55 13.79 10.07
N ASP A 112 -3.84 15.09 9.95
CA ASP A 112 -4.03 15.74 8.66
C ASP A 112 -2.79 16.54 8.23
N VAL A 113 -2.40 16.34 6.98
CA VAL A 113 -1.35 17.08 6.29
C VAL A 113 -2.01 18.18 5.46
N GLU A 114 -1.74 19.44 5.77
CA GLU A 114 -2.21 20.59 4.98
C GLU A 114 -1.31 20.89 3.80
N ALA A 115 -0.01 20.61 3.94
CA ALA A 115 0.95 20.80 2.87
C ALA A 115 2.17 19.91 3.06
N LEU A 116 2.66 19.37 1.95
CA LEU A 116 4.01 18.82 1.82
C LEU A 116 4.81 19.73 0.92
N VAL A 117 5.98 20.14 1.39
CA VAL A 117 6.89 21.00 0.64
C VAL A 117 8.21 20.28 0.51
N TYR A 118 8.59 19.92 -0.71
CA TYR A 118 9.93 19.51 -1.03
C TYR A 118 10.74 20.72 -1.49
N ARG A 119 11.93 20.89 -0.93
CA ARG A 119 12.86 21.96 -1.31
C ARG A 119 14.30 21.49 -1.29
N GLN A 120 14.94 21.48 -2.46
CA GLN A 120 16.36 21.19 -2.62
C GLN A 120 16.98 22.13 -3.67
N GLY A 121 17.89 23.00 -3.25
CA GLY A 121 18.42 24.04 -4.11
C GLY A 121 17.32 24.98 -4.60
N ASP A 122 17.21 25.13 -5.92
CA ASP A 122 16.19 25.88 -6.64
C ASP A 122 14.91 25.08 -6.92
N ARG A 123 14.93 23.75 -6.74
CA ARG A 123 13.77 22.89 -6.95
C ARG A 123 12.81 23.00 -5.78
N VAL A 124 11.57 23.39 -6.09
CA VAL A 124 10.48 23.48 -5.13
C VAL A 124 9.23 22.81 -5.71
N LEU A 125 8.69 21.88 -4.94
CA LEU A 125 7.40 21.23 -5.19
C LEU A 125 6.55 21.39 -3.93
N ARG A 126 5.30 21.82 -4.08
CA ARG A 126 4.34 21.89 -2.98
C ARG A 126 3.10 21.10 -3.32
N LEU A 127 2.75 20.14 -2.47
CA LEU A 127 1.49 19.41 -2.55
C LEU A 127 0.59 19.90 -1.43
N PHE A 128 -0.63 20.29 -1.78
CA PHE A 128 -1.65 20.77 -0.87
C PHE A 128 -2.83 19.79 -0.90
N PRO A 129 -2.89 18.82 0.02
CA PRO A 129 -4.11 18.08 0.29
C PRO A 129 -5.23 19.06 0.66
N GLY A 130 -6.34 18.99 -0.06
CA GLY A 130 -7.51 19.82 0.15
C GLY A 130 -8.59 19.10 0.94
N SER A 131 -9.84 19.53 0.74
CA SER A 131 -10.99 18.91 1.42
C SER A 131 -11.16 17.43 1.00
N PRO A 132 -11.49 16.54 1.94
CA PRO A 132 -11.83 15.17 1.62
C PRO A 132 -13.08 15.14 0.74
N ILE A 133 -13.06 14.30 -0.29
CA ILE A 133 -14.19 14.02 -1.16
C ILE A 133 -14.97 12.84 -0.57
N SER A 134 -14.27 11.73 -0.35
CA SER A 134 -14.83 10.55 0.30
C SER A 134 -13.72 9.63 0.84
N ALA A 135 -14.09 8.63 1.63
CA ALA A 135 -13.19 7.64 2.20
C ALA A 135 -13.84 6.26 2.25
N TRP A 136 -13.05 5.24 1.98
CA TRP A 136 -13.46 3.85 2.00
C TRP A 136 -12.42 3.00 2.73
N SER A 137 -12.90 2.10 3.58
CA SER A 137 -12.11 1.11 4.30
C SER A 137 -12.86 -0.19 4.28
N ARG A 138 -12.12 -1.29 4.11
CA ARG A 138 -12.68 -2.64 4.20
C ARG A 138 -12.29 -3.35 5.49
N HIS A 139 -11.04 -3.15 5.90
CA HIS A 139 -10.49 -3.68 7.14
C HIS A 139 -9.84 -2.54 7.92
N GLU A 140 -9.70 -2.70 9.23
CA GLU A 140 -9.08 -1.67 10.09
C GLU A 140 -7.61 -1.38 9.70
N GLU A 141 -6.98 -2.32 9.01
CA GLU A 141 -5.59 -2.28 8.57
C GLU A 141 -5.39 -1.48 7.28
N MET A 142 -6.46 -1.13 6.56
CA MET A 142 -6.35 -0.41 5.30
C MET A 142 -7.45 0.64 5.08
N ARG A 143 -7.02 1.85 4.72
CA ARG A 143 -7.92 2.97 4.42
C ARG A 143 -7.52 3.69 3.16
N TYR A 144 -8.52 3.98 2.34
CA TYR A 144 -8.43 4.83 1.16
C TYR A 144 -9.19 6.12 1.44
N ARG A 145 -8.59 7.27 1.13
CA ARG A 145 -9.25 8.57 1.18
C ARG A 145 -8.98 9.29 -0.12
N LEU A 146 -10.04 9.79 -0.76
CA LEU A 146 -9.94 10.63 -1.94
C LEU A 146 -10.11 12.09 -1.50
N LEU A 147 -9.20 12.96 -1.93
CA LEU A 147 -9.21 14.37 -1.60
C LEU A 147 -9.13 15.21 -2.87
N LYS A 148 -9.71 16.41 -2.83
CA LYS A 148 -9.27 17.47 -3.75
C LYS A 148 -7.83 17.78 -3.43
N ALA A 149 -7.02 18.10 -4.42
CA ALA A 149 -5.64 18.47 -4.19
C ALA A 149 -5.14 19.49 -5.18
N MET A 150 -4.11 20.23 -4.78
CA MET A 150 -3.38 21.14 -5.66
C MET A 150 -1.89 20.84 -5.54
N LEU A 151 -1.24 20.75 -6.68
CA LEU A 151 0.20 20.63 -6.80
C LEU A 151 0.74 21.95 -7.34
N GLU A 152 1.85 22.44 -6.80
CA GLU A 152 2.58 23.60 -7.30
C GLU A 152 3.99 23.19 -7.66
N ILE A 153 4.36 23.37 -8.93
CA ILE A 153 5.71 23.13 -9.44
C ILE A 153 6.18 24.40 -10.14
N GLY A 154 7.34 24.93 -9.74
CA GLY A 154 7.88 26.16 -10.33
C GLY A 154 6.94 27.37 -10.17
N GLY A 155 6.08 27.37 -9.13
CA GLY A 155 5.09 28.41 -8.88
C GLY A 155 3.80 28.30 -9.70
N ALA A 156 3.68 27.31 -10.60
CA ALA A 156 2.46 27.08 -11.37
C ALA A 156 1.53 26.10 -10.62
N PRO A 157 0.28 26.49 -10.30
CA PRO A 157 -0.68 25.61 -9.65
C PRO A 157 -1.30 24.63 -10.66
N ILE A 158 -1.52 23.40 -10.22
CA ILE A 158 -2.11 22.30 -10.97
C ILE A 158 -3.17 21.68 -10.06
N ASN A 159 -4.42 21.78 -10.45
CA ASN A 159 -5.53 21.15 -9.72
C ASN A 159 -5.60 19.66 -10.07
N GLY A 160 -6.03 18.87 -9.11
CA GLY A 160 -6.24 17.45 -9.32
C GLY A 160 -6.91 16.80 -8.13
N VAL A 161 -6.75 15.48 -8.06
CA VAL A 161 -7.21 14.66 -6.95
C VAL A 161 -6.04 13.94 -6.32
N MET A 162 -6.19 13.58 -5.05
CA MET A 162 -5.20 12.79 -4.34
C MET A 162 -5.86 11.56 -3.75
N LEU A 163 -5.32 10.39 -4.07
CA LEU A 163 -5.60 9.16 -3.35
C LEU A 163 -4.60 9.03 -2.21
N GLU A 164 -5.10 9.02 -0.98
CA GLU A 164 -4.34 8.71 0.22
C GLU A 164 -4.64 7.27 0.64
N ILE A 165 -3.58 6.50 0.87
CA ILE A 165 -3.66 5.10 1.27
C ILE A 165 -2.91 4.94 2.59
N HIS A 166 -3.61 4.51 3.64
CA HIS A 166 -2.99 4.10 4.91
C HIS A 166 -3.05 2.60 5.03
N ARG A 167 -1.92 1.99 5.40
CA ARG A 167 -1.82 0.54 5.57
C ARG A 167 -1.02 0.19 6.81
N VAL A 168 -1.50 -0.82 7.54
CA VAL A 168 -0.82 -1.45 8.67
C VAL A 168 -0.61 -2.92 8.33
N GLU A 169 0.63 -3.37 8.37
CA GLU A 169 0.99 -4.78 8.20
C GLU A 169 1.58 -5.28 9.53
N ARG A 170 1.03 -6.37 10.06
CA ARG A 170 1.58 -7.06 11.24
C ARG A 170 2.44 -8.23 10.77
N GLU A 171 3.68 -8.25 11.21
CA GLU A 171 4.66 -9.28 10.91
C GLU A 171 4.43 -10.50 11.83
N ASP A 172 3.35 -11.26 11.60
CA ASP A 172 2.97 -12.38 12.48
C ASP A 172 3.90 -13.61 12.34
N GLU A 173 4.82 -13.63 11.37
CA GLU A 173 5.93 -14.59 11.25
C GLU A 173 7.26 -13.88 10.97
N PRO A 174 8.39 -14.30 11.58
CA PRO A 174 9.69 -13.69 11.31
C PRO A 174 10.09 -13.96 9.85
N GLY A 175 10.11 -12.90 9.02
CA GLY A 175 10.47 -12.97 7.60
C GLY A 175 9.41 -12.42 6.63
N LEU A 176 8.43 -11.65 7.11
CA LEU A 176 7.28 -11.22 6.34
C LEU A 176 7.57 -9.99 5.46
N LYS A 177 7.31 -10.17 4.17
CA LYS A 177 6.82 -9.18 3.20
C LYS A 177 7.51 -7.82 3.19
N VAL A 178 8.62 -7.74 2.46
CA VAL A 178 9.24 -6.44 2.11
C VAL A 178 8.32 -5.63 1.18
N PHE A 179 7.45 -6.32 0.44
CA PHE A 179 6.45 -5.76 -0.47
C PHE A 179 5.10 -6.40 -0.17
N GLY A 180 4.21 -5.70 0.55
CA GLY A 180 2.85 -6.20 0.75
C GLY A 180 2.21 -6.53 -0.60
N ALA A 181 1.81 -7.79 -0.76
CA ALA A 181 1.13 -8.38 -1.93
C ALA A 181 -0.25 -7.75 -2.12
N LEU A 182 -0.27 -6.46 -2.43
CA LEU A 182 -1.50 -5.70 -2.56
C LEU A 182 -1.41 -4.83 -3.79
N ASP A 183 -1.96 -5.39 -4.85
CA ASP A 183 -2.18 -4.67 -6.08
C ASP A 183 -3.33 -3.69 -5.87
N TRP A 184 -3.12 -2.45 -6.30
CA TRP A 184 -4.17 -1.46 -6.31
C TRP A 184 -4.13 -0.67 -7.61
N LEU A 185 -5.30 -0.21 -8.04
CA LEU A 185 -5.48 0.59 -9.23
C LEU A 185 -6.26 1.84 -8.86
N PHE A 186 -5.81 3.00 -9.32
CA PHE A 186 -6.55 4.24 -9.23
C PHE A 186 -6.69 4.86 -10.62
N LEU A 187 -7.92 5.05 -11.06
CA LEU A 187 -8.27 5.67 -12.33
C LEU A 187 -9.16 6.89 -12.09
N THR A 188 -8.96 7.92 -12.90
CA THR A 188 -9.83 9.10 -12.93
C THR A 188 -9.98 9.63 -14.35
N ASP A 189 -11.11 10.29 -14.62
CA ASP A 189 -11.31 11.11 -15.82
C ASP A 189 -10.78 12.55 -15.66
N GLY A 190 -10.14 12.86 -14.53
CA GLY A 190 -9.62 14.20 -14.21
C GLY A 190 -10.67 15.15 -13.63
N GLU A 191 -11.94 14.75 -13.63
CA GLU A 191 -13.05 15.61 -13.20
C GLU A 191 -13.79 15.02 -11.99
N ALA A 192 -14.62 14.01 -12.23
CA ALA A 192 -15.60 13.56 -11.24
C ALA A 192 -15.81 12.05 -11.21
N THR A 193 -15.24 11.32 -12.16
CA THR A 193 -15.24 9.85 -12.14
C THR A 193 -13.92 9.39 -11.55
N HIS A 194 -14.03 8.56 -10.51
CA HIS A 194 -12.90 7.93 -9.84
C HIS A 194 -13.21 6.47 -9.60
N LEU A 195 -12.24 5.60 -9.88
CA LEU A 195 -12.28 4.18 -9.58
C LEU A 195 -11.03 3.81 -8.81
N VAL A 196 -11.20 3.23 -7.63
CA VAL A 196 -10.15 2.56 -6.88
C VAL A 196 -10.46 1.07 -6.90
N MET A 197 -9.49 0.25 -7.28
CA MET A 197 -9.56 -1.20 -7.07
C MET A 197 -8.46 -1.61 -6.10
N ALA A 198 -8.82 -2.44 -5.13
CA ALA A 198 -7.93 -2.94 -4.10
C ALA A 198 -7.84 -4.46 -4.17
N GLU A 199 -6.67 -5.01 -3.85
CA GLU A 199 -6.40 -6.44 -4.04
C GLU A 199 -6.68 -6.85 -5.50
N ALA A 200 -6.29 -5.97 -6.42
CA ALA A 200 -6.48 -6.10 -7.86
C ALA A 200 -5.43 -7.03 -8.50
N ALA A 201 -5.04 -8.08 -7.77
CA ALA A 201 -4.18 -9.13 -8.27
C ALA A 201 -4.99 -9.92 -9.29
N GLY A 202 -4.88 -9.54 -10.56
CA GLY A 202 -5.36 -10.38 -11.65
C GLY A 202 -4.77 -11.78 -11.46
N ALA A 203 -5.61 -12.81 -11.56
CA ALA A 203 -5.30 -14.24 -11.46
C ALA A 203 -3.92 -14.58 -10.84
N THR A 204 -3.89 -14.85 -9.54
CA THR A 204 -2.73 -15.45 -8.87
C THR A 204 -2.32 -16.75 -9.56
N ASP A 205 -1.00 -16.96 -9.68
CA ASP A 205 -0.42 -18.27 -9.94
C ASP A 205 -1.09 -19.30 -9.03
N ALA A 206 -1.68 -20.32 -9.65
CA ALA A 206 -2.40 -21.39 -8.99
C ALA A 206 -1.51 -22.10 -7.95
N GLY A 207 -1.77 -21.85 -6.67
CA GLY A 207 -1.19 -22.62 -5.58
C GLY A 207 -1.22 -21.90 -4.25
N ALA A 208 -2.36 -21.96 -3.53
CA ALA A 208 -2.42 -22.12 -2.06
C ALA A 208 -3.80 -21.91 -1.43
N THR A 209 -4.84 -21.45 -2.14
CA THR A 209 -6.18 -21.27 -1.55
C THR A 209 -7.29 -21.65 -2.51
N ASP A 210 -8.25 -22.47 -2.06
CA ASP A 210 -9.46 -22.89 -2.81
C ASP A 210 -10.43 -21.74 -3.13
N ALA A 211 -10.15 -20.53 -2.65
CA ALA A 211 -10.91 -19.33 -2.96
C ALA A 211 -10.19 -18.51 -4.05
N PRO A 212 -10.90 -18.08 -5.12
CA PRO A 212 -10.32 -17.15 -6.08
C PRO A 212 -9.89 -15.86 -5.37
N PRO A 213 -8.79 -15.20 -5.81
CA PRO A 213 -8.44 -13.89 -5.31
C PRO A 213 -9.65 -12.97 -5.56
N ARG A 214 -10.13 -12.28 -4.51
CA ARG A 214 -11.29 -11.42 -4.66
C ARG A 214 -10.87 -9.95 -4.61
N THR A 215 -11.21 -9.23 -5.67
CA THR A 215 -10.83 -7.84 -5.88
C THR A 215 -11.98 -6.93 -5.48
N TYR A 216 -11.65 -5.84 -4.81
CA TYR A 216 -12.61 -4.82 -4.39
C TYR A 216 -12.62 -3.67 -5.37
N ALA A 217 -13.77 -3.06 -5.53
CA ALA A 217 -13.90 -1.82 -6.27
C ALA A 217 -14.65 -0.78 -5.44
N TRP A 218 -14.17 0.46 -5.52
CA TRP A 218 -14.82 1.63 -4.98
C TRP A 218 -14.88 2.68 -6.08
N THR A 219 -16.09 3.14 -6.42
CA THR A 219 -16.29 4.16 -7.44
C THR A 219 -16.94 5.39 -6.85
N LEU A 220 -16.46 6.54 -7.30
CA LEU A 220 -17.11 7.81 -7.09
C LEU A 220 -17.44 8.44 -8.44
N ARG A 221 -18.68 8.89 -8.58
CA ARG A 221 -19.25 9.61 -9.73
C ARG A 221 -20.04 10.82 -9.20
N PRO A 222 -20.37 11.84 -10.02
CA PRO A 222 -21.00 13.09 -9.56
C PRO A 222 -22.19 12.96 -8.61
N HIS A 223 -22.97 11.88 -8.74
CA HIS A 223 -24.19 11.65 -7.97
C HIS A 223 -24.24 10.29 -7.29
N ASP A 224 -23.16 9.51 -7.36
CA ASP A 224 -23.14 8.12 -6.94
C ASP A 224 -21.79 7.75 -6.33
N GLU A 225 -21.83 7.18 -5.14
CA GLU A 225 -20.71 6.49 -4.52
C GLU A 225 -21.12 5.05 -4.24
N ASN A 226 -20.32 4.09 -4.70
CA ASN A 226 -20.63 2.68 -4.55
C ASN A 226 -19.35 1.87 -4.32
N SER A 227 -19.49 0.77 -3.58
CA SER A 227 -18.41 -0.19 -3.35
C SER A 227 -18.90 -1.63 -3.58
N TRP A 228 -17.99 -2.49 -4.02
CA TRP A 228 -18.28 -3.90 -4.30
C TRP A 228 -17.17 -4.80 -3.80
N ASP A 229 -17.57 -5.95 -3.26
CA ASP A 229 -16.68 -7.01 -2.80
C ASP A 229 -16.24 -7.99 -3.90
N GLU A 230 -16.82 -7.84 -5.09
CA GLU A 230 -16.63 -8.73 -6.22
C GLU A 230 -16.41 -7.92 -7.50
N ALA A 231 -15.15 -7.60 -7.75
CA ALA A 231 -14.67 -7.14 -9.04
C ALA A 231 -13.74 -8.19 -9.67
N GLU A 232 -13.67 -8.16 -11.00
CA GLU A 232 -12.78 -9.02 -11.78
C GLU A 232 -11.67 -8.17 -12.37
N VAL A 233 -10.43 -8.64 -12.30
CA VAL A 233 -9.28 -8.07 -13.00
C VAL A 233 -8.57 -9.20 -13.77
N ARG A 234 -8.24 -8.94 -15.04
CA ARG A 234 -7.50 -9.88 -15.88
C ARG A 234 -6.30 -9.18 -16.51
N TRP A 235 -5.17 -9.87 -16.51
CA TRP A 235 -3.99 -9.45 -17.24
C TRP A 235 -4.13 -9.87 -18.69
N LEU A 236 -4.07 -8.88 -19.59
CA LEU A 236 -4.19 -9.08 -21.04
C LEU A 236 -2.83 -9.16 -21.71
N GLU A 237 -1.82 -8.49 -21.15
CA GLU A 237 -0.46 -8.46 -21.67
C GLU A 237 0.52 -8.38 -20.51
N MET A 238 1.64 -9.09 -20.65
CA MET A 238 2.71 -9.20 -19.65
C MET A 238 4.04 -8.88 -20.32
N LEU A 239 4.97 -8.29 -19.56
CA LEU A 239 6.34 -8.05 -20.00
C LEU A 239 7.36 -8.62 -19.01
N PRO A 240 8.46 -9.22 -19.50
CA PRO A 240 9.45 -9.84 -18.64
C PRO A 240 10.31 -8.80 -17.90
N VAL A 241 10.54 -9.06 -16.62
CA VAL A 241 11.50 -8.39 -15.75
C VAL A 241 12.65 -9.35 -15.48
N GLN A 242 13.64 -9.33 -16.38
CA GLN A 242 14.74 -10.30 -16.39
C GLN A 242 15.52 -10.37 -15.07
N PRO A 243 15.86 -9.26 -14.38
CA PRO A 243 16.58 -9.33 -13.12
C PRO A 243 15.83 -10.09 -12.02
N ALA A 244 14.50 -10.15 -12.11
CA ALA A 244 13.66 -10.84 -11.14
C ALA A 244 13.19 -12.23 -11.60
N ARG A 245 13.36 -12.56 -12.90
CA ARG A 245 12.82 -13.77 -13.54
C ARG A 245 11.31 -13.89 -13.36
N ARG A 246 10.62 -12.77 -13.52
CA ARG A 246 9.17 -12.62 -13.37
C ARG A 246 8.61 -11.81 -14.53
N ASP A 247 7.35 -12.03 -14.83
CA ASP A 247 6.60 -11.21 -15.79
C ASP A 247 5.71 -10.25 -15.00
N VAL A 248 5.64 -9.00 -15.45
CA VAL A 248 4.74 -7.98 -14.86
C VAL A 248 3.65 -7.61 -15.86
N PRO A 249 2.39 -7.45 -15.41
CA PRO A 249 1.32 -7.04 -16.30
C PRO A 249 1.54 -5.62 -16.81
N VAL A 250 1.16 -5.38 -18.06
CA VAL A 250 1.20 -4.05 -18.69
C VAL A 250 -0.11 -3.66 -19.36
N ARG A 251 -1.08 -4.58 -19.41
CA ARG A 251 -2.43 -4.30 -19.84
C ARG A 251 -3.42 -5.09 -19.01
N TRP A 252 -4.47 -4.42 -18.56
CA TRP A 252 -5.49 -4.98 -17.69
C TRP A 252 -6.87 -4.74 -18.30
N SER A 253 -7.76 -5.71 -18.15
CA SER A 253 -9.20 -5.47 -18.21
C SER A 253 -9.79 -5.65 -16.82
N PHE A 254 -10.81 -4.87 -16.50
CA PHE A 254 -11.55 -5.01 -15.26
C PHE A 254 -13.06 -4.99 -15.50
N ARG A 255 -13.80 -5.59 -14.57
CA ARG A 255 -15.27 -5.61 -14.59
C ARG A 255 -15.81 -5.60 -13.16
N ILE A 256 -16.93 -4.90 -12.98
CA ILE A 256 -17.77 -4.97 -11.78
C ILE A 256 -19.14 -5.47 -12.26
N PRO A 257 -19.37 -6.79 -12.30
CA PRO A 257 -20.53 -7.38 -12.99
C PRO A 257 -21.86 -6.84 -12.50
N ASN A 258 -22.01 -6.73 -11.17
CA ASN A 258 -23.25 -6.27 -10.52
C ASN A 258 -23.55 -4.78 -10.77
N ALA A 259 -22.57 -4.02 -11.28
CA ALA A 259 -22.70 -2.59 -11.56
C ALA A 259 -22.81 -2.29 -13.07
N GLY A 260 -22.60 -3.29 -13.94
CA GLY A 260 -22.47 -3.04 -15.37
C GLY A 260 -21.29 -2.13 -15.73
N ILE A 261 -20.24 -2.12 -14.89
CA ILE A 261 -19.02 -1.33 -15.13
C ILE A 261 -17.96 -2.26 -15.71
N ALA A 262 -17.26 -1.80 -16.75
CA ALA A 262 -16.14 -2.49 -17.34
C ALA A 262 -15.08 -1.49 -17.79
N GLY A 263 -13.85 -1.94 -18.01
CA GLY A 263 -12.82 -1.07 -18.55
C GLY A 263 -11.55 -1.80 -18.91
N GLU A 264 -10.64 -1.05 -19.51
CA GLU A 264 -9.27 -1.46 -19.71
C GLU A 264 -8.33 -0.35 -19.29
N ALA A 265 -7.14 -0.76 -18.84
CA ALA A 265 -6.02 0.11 -18.55
C ALA A 265 -4.77 -0.46 -19.24
N VAL A 266 -3.94 0.41 -19.80
CA VAL A 266 -2.69 0.08 -20.48
C VAL A 266 -1.59 0.89 -19.81
N SER A 267 -0.47 0.24 -19.49
CA SER A 267 0.72 0.90 -18.99
C SER A 267 1.31 1.76 -20.09
N VAL A 268 1.40 3.07 -19.86
CA VAL A 268 2.11 4.01 -20.75
C VAL A 268 3.52 4.28 -20.24
N GLY A 269 3.74 4.22 -18.93
CA GLY A 269 5.09 4.24 -18.35
C GLY A 269 5.14 3.37 -17.11
N ARG A 270 6.34 2.92 -16.72
CA ARG A 270 6.52 2.10 -15.51
C ARG A 270 7.84 2.34 -14.81
N LYS A 271 7.81 2.18 -13.49
CA LYS A 271 8.98 2.02 -12.63
C LYS A 271 8.91 0.65 -11.99
N VAL A 272 9.98 -0.12 -12.12
CA VAL A 272 10.09 -1.46 -11.54
C VAL A 272 11.22 -1.48 -10.52
N GLU A 273 10.91 -1.91 -9.31
CA GLU A 273 11.85 -2.17 -8.24
C GLU A 273 11.98 -3.68 -8.04
N VAL A 274 13.22 -4.15 -7.94
CA VAL A 274 13.53 -5.56 -7.75
C VAL A 274 14.06 -5.74 -6.34
N GLY A 275 13.39 -6.59 -5.58
CA GLY A 275 13.70 -6.88 -4.20
C GLY A 275 14.66 -8.05 -4.01
N GLU A 276 14.55 -8.66 -2.84
CA GLU A 276 15.39 -9.78 -2.43
C GLU A 276 15.11 -11.04 -3.24
N GLU A 277 16.15 -11.87 -3.37
CA GLU A 277 16.06 -13.16 -4.05
C GLU A 277 15.60 -14.26 -3.07
N ARG A 278 14.53 -14.97 -3.45
CA ARG A 278 14.02 -16.14 -2.74
C ARG A 278 13.74 -17.25 -3.75
N SER A 279 14.28 -18.44 -3.48
CA SER A 279 14.06 -19.63 -4.34
C SER A 279 14.39 -19.41 -5.83
N GLY A 280 15.40 -18.59 -6.13
CA GLY A 280 15.84 -18.29 -7.49
C GLY A 280 14.96 -17.31 -8.28
N ARG A 281 14.00 -16.65 -7.62
CA ARG A 281 13.22 -15.52 -8.15
C ARG A 281 13.38 -14.33 -7.22
N ARG A 282 13.32 -13.10 -7.74
CA ARG A 282 13.33 -11.90 -6.88
C ARG A 282 11.92 -11.34 -6.78
N SER A 283 11.59 -10.72 -5.65
CA SER A 283 10.36 -9.95 -5.55
C SER A 283 10.41 -8.74 -6.48
N VAL A 284 9.23 -8.30 -6.94
CA VAL A 284 9.06 -7.18 -7.85
C VAL A 284 7.95 -6.28 -7.33
N GLU A 285 8.21 -4.97 -7.32
CA GLU A 285 7.19 -3.94 -7.18
C GLU A 285 7.22 -3.06 -8.42
N ALA A 286 6.11 -3.01 -9.14
CA ALA A 286 5.95 -2.20 -10.33
C ALA A 286 4.90 -1.12 -10.09
N HIS A 287 5.25 0.12 -10.37
CA HIS A 287 4.31 1.22 -10.45
C HIS A 287 4.14 1.60 -11.92
N HIS A 288 2.91 1.65 -12.38
CA HIS A 288 2.54 1.94 -13.76
C HIS A 288 1.77 3.24 -13.81
N ILE A 289 2.13 4.12 -14.74
CA ILE A 289 1.21 5.13 -15.24
C ILE A 289 0.31 4.40 -16.22
N VAL A 290 -0.99 4.56 -16.06
CA VAL A 290 -1.96 3.89 -16.92
C VAL A 290 -2.89 4.87 -17.60
N GLU A 291 -3.21 4.56 -18.84
CA GLU A 291 -4.31 5.19 -19.59
C GLU A 291 -5.30 4.13 -20.04
N GLY A 292 -6.55 4.52 -20.24
CA GLY A 292 -7.55 3.59 -20.71
C GLY A 292 -8.94 4.17 -20.72
N TRP A 293 -9.91 3.33 -20.42
CA TRP A 293 -11.32 3.69 -20.47
C TRP A 293 -12.15 2.94 -19.43
N ILE A 294 -13.21 3.60 -18.98
CA ILE A 294 -14.29 3.00 -18.19
C ILE A 294 -15.59 3.11 -18.99
N LEU A 295 -16.31 2.00 -19.11
CA LEU A 295 -17.65 1.90 -19.63
C LEU A 295 -18.61 1.75 -18.45
N THR A 296 -19.62 2.61 -18.38
CA THR A 296 -20.73 2.51 -17.43
C THR A 296 -22.05 2.68 -18.19
N GLY A 297 -22.86 1.62 -18.24
CA GLY A 297 -24.01 1.59 -19.14
C GLY A 297 -23.55 1.70 -20.61
N GLU A 298 -23.99 2.74 -21.31
CA GLU A 298 -23.58 3.03 -22.69
C GLU A 298 -22.45 4.07 -22.79
N GLU A 299 -22.05 4.68 -21.68
CA GLU A 299 -21.08 5.76 -21.68
C GLU A 299 -19.67 5.24 -21.48
N ARG A 300 -18.79 5.50 -22.45
CA ARG A 300 -17.35 5.21 -22.37
C ARG A 300 -16.55 6.48 -22.15
N ARG A 301 -15.85 6.57 -21.03
CA ARG A 301 -15.00 7.70 -20.64
C ARG A 301 -13.52 7.33 -20.74
N ARG A 302 -12.68 8.23 -21.24
CA ARG A 302 -11.22 8.11 -21.13
C ARG A 302 -10.86 8.30 -19.67
N VAL A 303 -9.92 7.49 -19.18
CA VAL A 303 -9.38 7.61 -17.83
C VAL A 303 -7.87 7.44 -17.84
N TYR A 304 -7.24 7.96 -16.81
CA TYR A 304 -5.82 7.82 -16.55
C TYR A 304 -5.57 7.71 -15.05
N GLY A 305 -4.38 7.28 -14.68
CA GLY A 305 -4.00 7.20 -13.27
C GLY A 305 -2.81 6.28 -13.06
N ILE A 306 -2.85 5.50 -11.99
CA ILE A 306 -1.72 4.69 -11.53
C ILE A 306 -2.16 3.31 -11.07
N LEU A 307 -1.29 2.34 -11.31
CA LEU A 307 -1.42 0.98 -10.81
C LEU A 307 -0.15 0.59 -10.06
N ARG A 308 -0.29 0.04 -8.86
CA ARG A 308 0.78 -0.68 -8.17
C ARG A 308 0.54 -2.18 -8.32
N HIS A 309 1.56 -2.88 -8.78
CA HIS A 309 1.60 -4.33 -8.85
C HIS A 309 2.78 -4.85 -8.04
N SER A 310 2.56 -5.91 -7.27
CA SER A 310 3.60 -6.54 -6.47
C SER A 310 3.57 -8.05 -6.61
N GLN A 311 4.75 -8.67 -6.72
CA GLN A 311 4.91 -10.11 -6.82
C GLN A 311 6.12 -10.54 -5.97
N GLU A 312 5.95 -11.56 -5.14
CA GLU A 312 7.03 -12.12 -4.30
C GLU A 312 7.60 -13.42 -4.87
#